data_AF-A0A2V2EZC5-F1
#
_entry.id   AF-A0A2V2EZC5-F1
#
_cell.length_a   1.000
_cell.length_b   1.000
_cell.length_c   1.000
_cell.angle_alpha   90.00
_cell.angle_beta   90.00
_cell.angle_gamma   90.00
#
_symmetry.space_group_name_H-M   'P 1'
#
loop_
_entity.id
_entity.type
_entity.pdbx_description
1 polymer ?
#
loop_
_entity_poly.entity_id
_entity_poly.type
_entity_poly.pdbx_seq_one_letter_code
_entity_poly.pdbx_strand_id
1 'polypeptide(L)' 'MSVADRSIDPRIMESAKGEFLQKGFLDASLQEICKNAGVTTGALYKRFKGKEELFCALVE' A
#
# COMPACT_ATOMS: atom_id res chain seq x y z
N MET A 1 11.49 -20.39 8.77
CA MET A 1 11.46 -18.92 8.70
C MET A 1 10.39 -18.54 7.70
N SER A 2 9.30 -17.88 8.13
CA SER A 2 8.24 -17.45 7.22
C SER A 2 8.78 -16.36 6.32
N VAL A 3 9.16 -16.72 5.10
CA VAL A 3 9.50 -15.73 4.06
C VAL A 3 8.23 -14.89 3.89
N ALA A 4 8.30 -13.60 4.23
CA ALA A 4 7.19 -12.69 3.99
C ALA A 4 6.82 -12.84 2.51
N ASP A 5 5.56 -13.19 2.23
CA ASP A 5 5.06 -13.43 0.88
C ASP A 5 5.15 -12.15 0.04
N ARG A 6 6.31 -11.87 -0.56
CA ARG A 6 6.58 -10.61 -1.30
C ARG A 6 5.68 -10.43 -2.52
N SER A 7 4.85 -11.41 -2.85
CA SER A 7 3.83 -11.40 -3.89
C SER A 7 2.76 -10.32 -3.70
N ILE A 8 2.52 -9.89 -2.46
CA ILE A 8 1.50 -8.88 -2.11
C ILE A 8 2.01 -7.44 -2.32
N ASP A 9 3.31 -7.21 -2.13
CA ASP A 9 3.94 -5.90 -2.21
C ASP A 9 3.67 -5.16 -3.55
N PRO A 10 3.77 -5.81 -4.73
CA PRO A 10 3.53 -5.11 -6.00
C PRO A 10 2.08 -4.65 -6.17
N ARG A 11 1.09 -5.40 -5.66
CA ARG A 11 -0.33 -5.02 -5.77
C ARG A 11 -0.66 -3.81 -4.93
N ILE A 12 -0.12 -3.76 -3.71
CA ILE A 12 -0.27 -2.61 -2.82
C ILE A 12 0.41 -1.39 -3.44
N MET A 13 1.64 -1.54 -3.94
CA MET A 13 2.35 -0.43 -4.58
C MET A 13 1.64 0.09 -5.83
N GLU A 14 1.13 -0.78 -6.70
CA GLU A 14 0.41 -0.36 -7.91
C GLU A 14 -0.89 0.38 -7.56
N SER A 15 -1.65 -0.15 -6.59
CA SER A 15 -2.87 0.50 -6.10
C SER A 15 -2.58 1.83 -5.40
N ALA A 16 -1.52 1.87 -4.59
CA ALA A 16 -1.07 3.08 -3.90
C ALA A 16 -0.64 4.15 -4.90
N LYS A 17 0.13 3.77 -5.93
CA LYS A 17 0.55 4.67 -7.01
C LYS A 17 -0.65 5.29 -7.71
N GLY A 18 -1.64 4.47 -8.07
CA GLY A 18 -2.87 4.95 -8.70
C GLY A 18 -3.64 5.93 -7.82
N GLU A 19 -3.82 5.59 -6.54
CA GLU A 19 -4.52 6.45 -5.57
C GLU A 19 -3.79 7.77 -5.33
N PHE A 20 -2.48 7.71 -5.11
CA PHE A 20 -1.65 8.90 -4.91
C PHE A 20 -1.59 9.79 -6.15
N LEU A 21 -1.62 9.22 -7.35
CA LEU A 21 -1.66 10.00 -8.60
C LEU A 21 -3.02 10.65 -8.85
N GLN A 22 -4.13 9.98 -8.50
CA GLN A 22 -5.48 10.51 -8.73
C GLN A 22 -5.91 11.53 -7.68
N LYS A 23 -5.72 11.21 -6.39
CA LYS A 23 -6.21 12.02 -5.28
C LYS A 23 -5.11 12.86 -4.62
N GLY A 24 -3.84 12.56 -4.88
CA GLY A 24 -2.72 13.14 -4.14
C GLY A 24 -2.48 12.43 -2.81
N PHE A 25 -1.33 12.69 -2.20
CA PHE A 25 -0.95 12.04 -0.95
C PHE A 25 -1.95 12.31 0.18
N LEU A 26 -2.45 13.54 0.33
CA LEU A 26 -3.32 13.93 1.45
C LEU A 26 -4.68 13.21 1.41
N ASP A 27 -5.35 13.19 0.25
CA ASP A 27 -6.65 12.55 0.05
C ASP A 27 -6.59 11.04 -0.19
N ALA A 28 -5.40 10.48 -0.45
CA ALA A 28 -5.26 9.03 -0.59
C ALA A 28 -5.62 8.29 0.71
N SER A 29 -6.44 7.25 0.57
CA SER A 29 -6.91 6.41 1.66
C SER A 29 -6.27 5.02 1.62
N LEU A 30 -5.65 4.62 2.73
CA LEU A 30 -5.12 3.26 2.87
C LEU A 30 -6.19 2.18 2.71
N GLN A 31 -7.44 2.49 3.07
CA GLN A 31 -8.54 1.53 2.92
C GLN A 31 -8.89 1.30 1.44
N GLU A 32 -8.92 2.36 0.62
CA GLU A 32 -9.15 2.21 -0.82
C GLU A 32 -7.97 1.51 -1.50
N ILE A 33 -6.74 1.84 -1.10
CA ILE A 33 -5.54 1.14 -1.58
C ILE A 33 -5.62 -0.35 -1.25
N CYS A 34 -5.98 -0.71 -0.02
CA CYS A 34 -6.15 -2.12 0.38
C CYS A 34 -7.24 -2.81 -0.45
N LYS A 35 -8.38 -2.13 -0.63
CA LYS A 35 -9.52 -2.64 -1.39
C LYS A 35 -9.16 -2.88 -2.85
N ASN A 36 -8.46 -1.93 -3.49
CA ASN A 36 -8.00 -2.03 -4.87
C ASN A 36 -6.91 -3.09 -5.04
N ALA A 37 -6.01 -3.23 -4.07
CA ALA A 37 -4.97 -4.25 -4.07
C ALA A 37 -5.49 -5.66 -3.73
N GLY A 38 -6.75 -5.78 -3.29
CA GLY A 38 -7.34 -7.05 -2.85
C GLY A 38 -6.72 -7.60 -1.57
N VAL A 39 -6.26 -6.72 -0.68
CA VAL A 39 -5.62 -7.08 0.59
C VAL A 39 -6.43 -6.61 1.79
N THR A 40 -6.26 -7.28 2.91
CA THR A 40 -6.82 -6.80 4.18
C THR A 40 -5.91 -5.74 4.80
N THR A 41 -6.50 -4.81 5.55
CA THR A 41 -5.74 -3.75 6.23
C THR A 41 -4.70 -4.32 7.19
N GLY A 42 -4.97 -5.45 7.84
CA GLY A 42 -4.00 -6.12 8.71
C GLY A 42 -2.78 -6.68 7.96
N ALA A 43 -2.96 -7.14 6.72
CA ALA A 43 -1.84 -7.56 5.87
C ALA A 43 -0.99 -6.37 5.40
N LEU A 44 -1.62 -5.20 5.19
CA LEU A 44 -0.93 -3.95 4.92
C LEU A 44 -0.14 -3.48 6.15
N TYR A 45 -0.75 -3.44 7.34
CA TYR A 45 -0.07 -3.00 8.58
C TYR A 45 1.12 -3.86 8.98
N LYS A 46 1.18 -5.13 8.53
CA LYS A 46 2.36 -5.99 8.73
C LYS A 46 3.59 -5.57 7.91
N ARG A 47 3.38 -4.76 6.86
CA ARG A 47 4.38 -4.36 5.87
C ARG A 47 4.65 -2.87 5.88
N PHE A 48 3.57 -2.08 5.96
CA PHE A 48 3.56 -0.64 5.96
C PHE A 48 2.83 -0.14 7.21
N LYS A 49 3.53 0.58 8.08
CA LYS A 49 2.96 1.18 9.30
C LYS A 49 1.91 2.24 9.01
N GLY A 50 1.87 2.77 7.79
CA GLY A 50 0.88 3.75 7.40
C GLY A 50 1.13 4.33 6.02
N LYS A 51 0.42 5.43 5.73
CA LYS A 51 0.42 6.10 4.43
C LYS A 51 1.78 6.69 4.09
N GLU A 52 2.48 7.25 5.08
CA GLU A 52 3.82 7.81 4.93
C GLU A 52 4.84 6.74 4.53
N GLU A 53 4.88 5.61 5.25
CA GLU A 53 5.81 4.52 4.95
C GLU A 53 5.52 3.91 3.57
N LEU A 54 4.24 3.76 3.23
CA LEU A 54 3.81 3.30 1.91
C LEU A 54 4.21 4.28 0.80
N PHE A 55 4.11 5.58 1.06
CA PHE A 55 4.51 6.61 0.10
C PHE A 55 6.02 6.65 -0.06
N CYS A 56 6.80 6.67 1.03
CA CYS A 56 8.27 6.61 0.98
C CYS A 56 8.74 5.40 0.17
N ALA A 57 8.20 4.21 0.44
CA ALA A 57 8.55 3.00 -0.30
C ALA A 57 8.17 3.04 -1.79
N LEU A 58 7.33 3.99 -2.20
CA LEU A 58 6.90 4.21 -3.59
C LEU A 58 7.75 5.26 -4.31
N VAL A 59 8.39 6.17 -3.57
CA VAL A 59 9.27 7.22 -4.13
C VAL A 59 10.76 6.86 -4.02
N GLU A 60 11.12 5.91 -3.15
CA GLU A 60 12.45 5.25 -3.14
C GLU A 60 12.66 4.38 -4.39
#